data_AF-A0A8S8YWQ6-F1
#
_entry.id   AF-A0A8S8YWQ6-F1
#
_cell.length_a   1.000
_cell.length_b   1.000
_cell.length_c   1.000
_cell.angle_alpha   90.00
_cell.angle_beta   90.00
_cell.angle_gamma   90.00
#
_symmetry.space_group_name_H-M   'P 1'
#
loop_
_entity.id
_entity.type
_entity.pdbx_description
1 polymer ?
#
loop_
_entity_poly.entity_id
_entity_poly.type
_entity_poly.pdbx_seq_one_letter_code
_entity_poly.pdbx_strand_id
1 'polypeptide(L)'
;MRGAVCGIGLMERKWMGVRQHVVGQEDENFIVGVDWDNDDFLALEVVYRTLRAQLIAEEIRSSGEDEIDVDALRKHLTQAKTKLGLFQSMKGGASSAITTLEDLRNNLDIVEKKVKEQLSKAEDLL
;
A
#
# COMPACT_ATOMS: atom_id res chain seq x y z
N MET A 1 -25.85 24.74 1.92
CA MET A 1 -25.03 24.19 3.02
C MET A 1 -23.57 24.32 2.60
N ARG A 2 -22.72 25.06 3.32
CA ARG A 2 -21.26 25.14 3.06
C ARG A 2 -20.56 24.23 4.08
N GLY A 3 -20.63 22.93 3.86
CA GLY A 3 -19.90 21.92 4.63
C GLY A 3 -19.09 21.04 3.67
N ALA A 4 -17.94 20.54 4.12
CA ALA A 4 -17.22 19.52 3.36
C ALA A 4 -18.07 18.24 3.33
N VAL A 5 -18.28 17.67 2.14
CA VAL A 5 -19.07 16.44 1.94
C VAL A 5 -18.23 15.18 2.19
N CYS A 6 -16.90 15.29 2.09
CA CYS A 6 -15.97 14.22 2.44
C CYS A 6 -14.57 14.82 2.68
N GLY A 7 -13.76 14.17 3.50
CA GLY A 7 -12.36 14.53 3.77
C GLY A 7 -11.40 13.38 3.52
N ILE A 8 -10.16 13.71 3.11
CA ILE A 8 -9.04 12.76 3.05
C ILE A 8 -7.96 13.26 4.01
N GLY A 9 -7.80 12.58 5.15
CA GLY A 9 -6.68 12.74 6.06
C GLY A 9 -5.47 11.95 5.55
N LEU A 10 -4.28 12.56 5.61
CA LEU A 10 -3.02 11.89 5.28
C LEU A 10 -2.30 11.50 6.56
N MET A 11 -1.74 10.29 6.57
CA MET A 11 -0.88 9.82 7.64
C MET A 11 0.37 9.18 7.03
N GLU A 12 1.56 9.46 7.57
CA GLU A 12 2.74 8.75 7.09
C GLU A 12 2.66 7.27 7.47
N ARG A 13 3.06 6.39 6.54
CA ARG A 13 2.95 4.94 6.69
C ARG A 13 3.58 4.43 8.00
N LYS A 14 4.71 5.00 8.42
CA LYS A 14 5.42 4.60 9.65
C LYS A 14 4.58 4.76 10.93
N TRP A 15 3.55 5.62 10.91
CA TRP A 15 2.66 5.85 12.06
C TRP A 15 1.38 5.00 12.03
N MET A 16 1.10 4.28 10.93
CA MET A 16 -0.10 3.42 10.81
C MET A 16 0.02 2.10 11.59
N GLY A 17 1.22 1.74 12.05
CA GLY A 17 1.46 0.43 12.65
C GLY A 17 1.36 -0.72 11.65
N VAL A 18 1.80 -1.91 12.07
CA VAL A 18 2.06 -3.05 11.16
C VAL A 18 0.77 -3.72 10.64
N ARG A 19 -0.38 -3.44 11.25
CA ARG A 19 -1.66 -4.12 10.97
C ARG A 19 -2.76 -3.23 10.40
N GLN A 20 -2.56 -1.91 10.29
CA GLN A 20 -3.60 -1.05 9.73
C GLN A 20 -3.58 -1.11 8.20
N HIS A 21 -4.76 -1.21 7.61
CA HIS A 21 -4.94 -1.03 6.18
C HIS A 21 -4.45 0.36 5.79
N VAL A 22 -3.77 0.47 4.63
CA VAL A 22 -3.25 1.75 4.10
C VAL A 22 -4.39 2.75 3.81
N VAL A 23 -5.64 2.28 3.79
CA VAL A 23 -6.84 3.11 3.73
C VAL A 23 -7.77 2.71 4.88
N GLY A 24 -8.03 3.64 5.79
CA GLY A 24 -9.13 3.58 6.74
C GLY A 24 -10.29 4.44 6.26
N GLN A 25 -11.52 4.02 6.54
CA GLN A 25 -12.73 4.81 6.25
C GLN A 25 -13.51 4.98 7.56
N GLU A 26 -13.82 6.22 7.91
CA GLU A 26 -14.72 6.61 8.99
C GLU A 26 -15.84 7.45 8.38
N ASP A 27 -17.01 6.85 8.21
CA ASP A 27 -18.16 7.43 7.53
C ASP A 27 -17.81 7.96 6.12
N GLU A 28 -17.92 9.28 5.93
CA GLU A 28 -17.63 9.98 4.69
C GLU A 28 -16.14 10.37 4.56
N ASN A 29 -15.34 10.14 5.61
CA ASN A 29 -13.94 10.52 5.68
C ASN A 29 -13.01 9.31 5.48
N PHE A 30 -11.86 9.57 4.88
CA PHE A 30 -10.83 8.58 4.62
C PHE A 30 -9.54 9.00 5.31
N ILE A 31 -8.85 8.04 5.92
CA ILE A 31 -7.48 8.19 6.39
C ILE A 31 -6.60 7.35 5.48
N VAL A 32 -5.62 7.98 4.83
CA VAL A 32 -4.76 7.33 3.85
C VAL A 32 -3.31 7.39 4.28
N GLY A 33 -2.69 6.21 4.32
CA GLY A 33 -1.26 6.02 4.47
C GLY A 33 -0.50 6.43 3.23
N VAL A 34 0.45 7.36 3.40
CA VAL A 34 1.38 7.79 2.34
C VAL A 34 2.82 7.53 2.76
N ASP A 35 3.68 7.26 1.80
CA ASP A 35 5.11 7.09 2.01
C ASP A 35 5.84 8.17 1.21
N TRP A 36 6.14 9.29 1.88
CA TRP A 36 6.78 10.45 1.25
C TRP A 36 8.20 10.13 0.77
N ASP A 37 8.91 9.27 1.48
CA ASP A 37 10.31 8.93 1.17
C ASP A 37 10.43 8.06 -0.08
N ASN A 38 9.36 7.33 -0.42
CA ASN A 38 9.32 6.40 -1.56
C ASN A 38 8.35 6.82 -2.67
N ASP A 39 7.85 8.06 -2.62
CA ASP A 39 6.82 8.58 -3.53
C ASP A 39 5.60 7.64 -3.71
N ASP A 40 5.22 6.90 -2.66
CA ASP A 40 4.11 5.94 -2.73
C ASP A 40 2.79 6.62 -2.38
N PHE A 41 2.13 7.15 -3.42
CA PHE A 41 0.85 7.84 -3.33
C PHE A 41 -0.30 7.06 -3.97
N LEU A 42 -0.10 5.80 -4.35
CA LEU A 42 -1.11 5.03 -5.11
C LEU A 42 -2.43 4.91 -4.33
N ALA A 43 -2.36 4.68 -3.02
CA ALA A 43 -3.56 4.60 -2.18
C ALA A 43 -4.33 5.94 -2.15
N LEU A 44 -3.60 7.05 -2.05
CA LEU A 44 -4.18 8.40 -2.09
C LEU A 44 -4.83 8.66 -3.45
N GLU A 45 -4.15 8.33 -4.54
CA GLU A 45 -4.67 8.49 -5.89
C GLU A 45 -5.98 7.72 -6.09
N VAL A 46 -6.03 6.45 -5.67
CA VAL A 46 -7.23 5.62 -5.77
C VAL A 46 -8.38 6.20 -4.96
N VAL A 47 -8.13 6.61 -3.72
CA VAL A 47 -9.18 7.20 -2.85
C VAL A 47 -9.68 8.53 -3.43
N TYR A 48 -8.76 9.43 -3.79
CA TYR A 48 -9.09 10.73 -4.38
C TYR A 48 -9.91 10.59 -5.66
N ARG A 49 -9.44 9.77 -6.62
CA ARG A 49 -10.13 9.57 -7.90
C ARG A 49 -11.49 8.90 -7.71
N THR A 50 -11.61 7.99 -6.73
CA THR A 50 -12.88 7.35 -6.39
C THR A 50 -13.88 8.36 -5.83
N LEU A 51 -13.49 9.13 -4.82
CA LEU A 51 -14.34 10.16 -4.21
C LEU A 51 -14.79 11.20 -5.23
N ARG A 52 -13.84 11.71 -6.02
CA ARG A 52 -14.14 12.69 -7.07
C ARG A 52 -15.15 12.15 -8.08
N ALA A 53 -14.99 10.91 -8.52
CA ALA A 53 -15.93 10.29 -9.46
C ALA A 53 -17.32 10.11 -8.86
N GLN A 54 -17.41 9.74 -7.58
CA GLN A 54 -18.70 9.61 -6.87
C GLN A 54 -19.43 10.95 -6.78
N LEU A 55 -18.72 12.01 -6.36
CA LEU A 55 -19.28 13.36 -6.24
C LEU A 55 -19.79 13.91 -7.58
N ILE A 56 -19.01 13.73 -8.65
CA ILE A 56 -19.42 14.15 -10.00
C ILE A 56 -20.68 13.39 -10.45
N ALA A 57 -20.73 12.07 -10.24
CA ALA A 57 -21.88 11.27 -10.62
C ALA A 57 -23.14 11.57 -9.80
N GLU A 58 -23.00 11.99 -8.55
CA GLU A 58 -24.11 12.46 -7.71
C GLU A 58 -24.65 13.80 -8.20
N GLU A 59 -23.77 14.75 -8.51
CA GLU A 59 -24.16 16.07 -9.03
C GLU A 59 -24.91 15.95 -10.37
N ILE A 60 -24.40 15.14 -11.30
CA ILE A 60 -25.02 14.95 -12.63
C ILE A 60 -26.41 14.32 -12.50
N ARG A 61 -26.57 13.32 -11.62
CA ARG A 61 -27.89 12.76 -11.30
C ARG A 61 -28.83 13.80 -10.70
N SER A 62 -28.34 14.63 -9.79
CA SER A 62 -29.16 15.67 -9.15
C SER A 62 -29.61 16.76 -10.13
N SER A 63 -28.86 16.93 -11.23
CA SER A 63 -29.14 17.88 -12.30
C SER A 63 -30.17 17.37 -13.33
N GLY A 64 -30.56 16.09 -13.27
CA GLY A 64 -31.53 15.48 -14.19
C GLY A 64 -30.96 15.12 -15.57
N GLU A 65 -29.64 15.13 -15.74
CA GLU A 65 -28.97 14.64 -16.94
C GLU A 65 -28.79 13.11 -16.85
N ASP A 66 -29.53 12.38 -17.71
CA ASP A 66 -29.73 10.93 -17.59
C ASP A 66 -28.72 10.09 -18.43
N GLU A 67 -27.49 10.60 -18.60
CA GLU A 67 -26.50 9.98 -19.51
C GLU A 67 -25.42 9.12 -18.82
N ILE A 68 -25.31 9.12 -17.49
CA ILE A 68 -24.22 8.40 -16.79
C ILE A 68 -24.69 7.06 -16.21
N ASP A 69 -24.06 5.98 -16.67
CA ASP A 69 -24.14 4.65 -16.04
C ASP A 69 -23.37 4.63 -14.70
N VAL A 70 -24.04 5.08 -13.64
CA VAL A 70 -23.44 5.18 -12.31
C VAL A 70 -23.19 3.80 -11.69
N ASP A 71 -23.91 2.78 -12.12
CA ASP A 71 -23.71 1.42 -11.61
C ASP A 71 -22.43 0.82 -12.19
N ALA A 72 -22.14 1.02 -13.48
CA ALA A 72 -20.84 0.69 -14.07
C ALA A 72 -19.71 1.47 -13.38
N LEU A 73 -19.90 2.76 -13.11
CA LEU A 73 -18.92 3.57 -12.39
C LEU A 73 -18.63 3.01 -10.99
N ARG A 74 -19.68 2.75 -10.19
CA ARG A 74 -19.54 2.17 -8.84
C ARG A 74 -18.83 0.81 -8.88
N LYS A 75 -19.13 -0.01 -9.89
CA LYS A 75 -18.46 -1.30 -10.10
C LYS A 75 -16.97 -1.13 -10.36
N HIS A 76 -16.58 -0.22 -11.26
CA HIS A 76 -15.17 0.04 -11.55
C HIS A 76 -14.40 0.60 -10.34
N LEU A 77 -15.03 1.51 -9.58
CA LEU A 77 -14.44 2.07 -8.36
C LEU A 77 -14.25 1.01 -7.28
N THR A 78 -15.22 0.12 -7.10
CA THR A 78 -15.11 -1.03 -6.20
C THR A 78 -13.97 -1.96 -6.61
N GLN A 79 -13.86 -2.26 -7.91
CA GLN A 79 -12.77 -3.08 -8.44
C GLN A 79 -11.40 -2.43 -8.22
N ALA A 80 -11.28 -1.11 -8.38
CA ALA A 80 -10.04 -0.38 -8.12
C ALA A 80 -9.61 -0.51 -6.64
N LYS A 81 -10.55 -0.35 -5.70
CA LYS A 81 -10.31 -0.56 -4.27
C LYS A 81 -9.88 -2.00 -3.95
N THR A 82 -10.54 -3.01 -4.53
CA THR A 82 -10.14 -4.41 -4.35
C THR A 82 -8.74 -4.70 -4.89
N LYS A 83 -8.41 -4.19 -6.09
CA LYS A 83 -7.07 -4.33 -6.68
C LYS A 83 -6.00 -3.63 -5.84
N LEU A 84 -6.31 -2.48 -5.26
CA LEU A 84 -5.40 -1.79 -4.34
C LEU A 84 -5.09 -2.65 -3.11
N GLY A 85 -6.11 -3.27 -2.50
CA GLY A 85 -5.90 -4.17 -1.35
C GLY A 85 -5.03 -5.39 -1.68
N LEU A 86 -5.23 -5.99 -2.86
CA LEU A 86 -4.39 -7.08 -3.36
C LEU A 86 -2.95 -6.62 -3.61
N PHE A 87 -2.76 -5.49 -4.28
CA PHE A 87 -1.44 -4.91 -4.54
C PHE A 87 -0.68 -4.65 -3.24
N GLN A 88 -1.34 -4.10 -2.22
CA GLN A 88 -0.72 -3.84 -0.92
C GLN A 88 -0.31 -5.13 -0.20
N SER A 89 -1.16 -6.15 -0.24
CA SER A 89 -0.84 -7.47 0.32
C SER A 89 0.37 -8.09 -0.38
N MET A 90 0.42 -8.01 -1.71
CA MET A 90 1.56 -8.49 -2.50
C MET A 90 2.84 -7.72 -2.18
N LYS A 91 2.77 -6.39 -2.07
CA LYS A 91 3.91 -5.54 -1.70
C LYS A 91 4.47 -5.94 -0.33
N GLY A 92 3.61 -6.12 0.67
CA GLY A 92 4.02 -6.60 1.99
C GLY A 92 4.67 -7.99 1.96
N GLY A 93 4.10 -8.91 1.19
CA GLY A 93 4.69 -10.25 0.98
C GLY A 93 6.06 -10.21 0.31
N ALA A 94 6.23 -9.35 -0.71
CA ALA A 94 7.50 -9.16 -1.39
C ALA A 94 8.58 -8.58 -0.46
N SER A 95 8.25 -7.56 0.35
CA SER A 95 9.17 -7.02 1.36
C SER A 95 9.63 -8.09 2.35
N SER A 96 8.73 -8.91 2.87
CA SER A 96 9.07 -10.02 3.77
C SER A 96 9.99 -11.05 3.11
N ALA A 97 9.73 -11.38 1.84
CA ALA A 97 10.59 -12.28 1.07
C ALA A 97 11.99 -11.71 0.86
N ILE A 98 12.11 -10.40 0.57
CA ILE A 98 13.41 -9.72 0.45
C ILE A 98 14.19 -9.82 1.75
N THR A 99 13.60 -9.46 2.89
CA THR A 99 14.26 -9.57 4.20
C THR A 99 14.73 -11.00 4.49
N THR A 100 13.89 -12.00 4.17
CA THR A 100 14.26 -13.41 4.36
C THR A 100 15.46 -13.80 3.50
N LEU A 101 15.54 -13.32 2.26
CA LEU A 101 16.67 -13.58 1.36
C LEU A 101 17.94 -12.86 1.80
N GLU A 102 17.82 -11.64 2.34
CA GLU A 102 18.94 -10.90 2.93
C GLU A 102 19.51 -11.63 4.15
N ASP A 103 18.64 -12.11 5.05
CA ASP A 103 19.05 -12.92 6.21
C ASP A 103 19.73 -14.22 5.80
N LEU A 104 19.21 -14.89 4.77
CA LEU A 104 19.84 -16.10 4.22
C LEU A 104 21.25 -15.80 3.69
N ARG A 105 21.41 -14.71 2.93
CA ARG A 105 22.71 -14.29 2.41
C ARG A 105 23.70 -14.00 3.54
N ASN A 106 23.29 -13.25 4.56
CA ASN A 106 24.13 -12.95 5.72
C ASN A 106 24.60 -14.24 6.42
N ASN A 107 23.71 -15.24 6.54
CA ASN A 107 24.07 -16.53 7.12
C ASN A 107 25.07 -17.32 6.27
N LEU A 108 24.95 -17.27 4.94
CA LEU A 108 25.92 -17.88 4.04
C LEU A 108 27.32 -17.25 4.21
N ASP A 109 27.40 -15.92 4.31
CA ASP A 109 28.66 -15.21 4.52
C ASP A 109 29.32 -15.62 5.86
N ILE A 110 28.51 -15.80 6.92
CA ILE A 110 28.99 -16.28 8.23
C ILE A 110 29.53 -17.71 8.12
N VAL A 111 28.82 -18.59 7.41
CA VAL A 111 29.26 -19.98 7.23
C VAL A 111 30.54 -20.06 6.41
N GLU A 112 30.64 -19.29 5.32
CA GLU A 112 31.85 -19.20 4.50
C GLU A 112 33.05 -18.78 5.35
N LYS A 113 32.89 -17.73 6.17
CA LYS A 113 33.95 -17.27 7.08
C LYS A 113 34.39 -18.38 8.04
N LYS A 114 33.45 -19.09 8.65
CA LYS A 114 33.76 -20.21 9.56
C LYS A 114 34.51 -21.33 8.85
N VAL A 115 34.14 -21.67 7.61
CA VAL A 115 34.85 -22.68 6.81
C VAL A 115 36.29 -22.25 6.58
N LYS A 116 36.52 -20.99 6.16
CA LYS A 116 37.87 -20.46 5.96
C LYS A 116 38.71 -20.46 7.24
N GLU A 117 38.11 -20.11 8.38
CA GLU A 117 38.78 -20.17 9.69
C GLU A 117 39.19 -21.59 10.07
N GLN A 118 38.37 -22.60 9.79
CA GLN A 118 38.73 -23.99 10.06
C GLN A 118 39.85 -24.49 9.16
N LEU A 119 39.84 -24.10 7.88
CA LEU A 119 40.92 -24.44 6.95
C LEU A 119 42.25 -23.84 7.41
N SER A 120 42.28 -22.55 7.75
CA SER A 120 43.49 -21.90 8.27
C SER A 120 44.03 -22.57 9.54
N LYS A 121 43.15 -22.95 10.48
CA LYS A 121 43.58 -23.68 11.69
C LYS A 121 44.14 -25.06 11.38
N ALA A 122 43.63 -25.73 10.35
CA ALA A 122 44.15 -27.03 9.93
C ALA A 122 45.53 -26.87 9.26
N GLU A 123 45.72 -25.81 8.48
CA GLU A 123 47.01 -25.47 7.87
C GLU A 123 48.08 -25.14 8.92
N ASP A 124 47.72 -24.46 10.03
CA ASP A 124 48.64 -24.15 11.14
C ASP A 124 49.17 -25.39 11.89
N LEU A 125 48.56 -26.58 11.67
CA LEU A 125 48.96 -27.83 12.32
C LEU A 125 49.94 -28.67 11.48
N LEU A 126 50.26 -28.25 10.26
CA LEU A 126 51.21 -28.89 9.34
C LEU A 126 52.59 -28.24 9.43
#